data_AF-A0A6P1J9Q6-F1
#
_entry.id   AF-A0A6P1J9Q6-F1
#
_cell.length_a   1.000
_cell.length_b   1.000
_cell.length_c   1.000
_cell.angle_alpha   90.00
_cell.angle_beta   90.00
_cell.angle_gamma   90.00
#
_symmetry.space_group_name_H-M   'P 1'
#
loop_
_entity.id
_entity.type
_entity.pdbx_description
1 polymer ?
#
loop_
_entity_poly.entity_id
_entity_poly.type
_entity_poly.pdbx_seq_one_letter_code
_entity_poly.pdbx_strand_id
1 'polypeptide(L)'
;MARDTKQDRRLDAPKGLRTRVLPRRNRQSSDRFGRLTESFARGMGTPWFLVGMTIFCVFWLLFNTYGPEESRFDSQALGFTVLTLILSLQASYAAPLLLLAQNRQDDRDRVQIEQDRQRAERNLADTEYLAREVVALRLAIRDMASKDFIRSELRSLVEELEKDRAESIASERRDA
;
A
#
# COMPACT_ATOMS: atom_id res chain seq x y z
N MET A 1 -0.71 31.57 -54.10
CA MET A 1 0.66 31.10 -53.84
C MET A 1 0.66 30.46 -52.46
N ALA A 2 0.91 29.15 -52.43
CA ALA A 2 0.74 28.28 -51.26
C ALA A 2 1.89 28.44 -50.26
N ARG A 3 1.59 28.28 -48.96
CA ARG A 3 2.56 27.79 -47.98
C ARG A 3 1.85 26.90 -46.97
N ASP A 4 1.96 25.61 -47.26
CA ASP A 4 1.60 24.46 -46.44
C ASP A 4 2.58 24.37 -45.26
N THR A 5 2.14 24.72 -44.05
CA THR A 5 2.90 24.47 -42.82
C THR A 5 2.53 23.10 -42.29
N LYS A 6 3.16 22.08 -42.89
CA LYS A 6 3.18 20.70 -42.39
C LYS A 6 3.86 20.69 -41.02
N GLN A 7 3.08 20.47 -39.97
CA GLN A 7 3.59 20.22 -38.63
C GLN A 7 4.42 18.94 -38.62
N ASP A 8 5.71 19.09 -38.27
CA ASP A 8 6.61 18.00 -37.89
C ASP A 8 6.04 17.26 -36.68
N ARG A 9 5.34 16.16 -36.97
CA ARG A 9 4.85 15.21 -35.98
C ARG A 9 6.02 14.29 -35.60
N ARG A 10 6.80 14.73 -34.61
CA ARG A 10 7.87 13.96 -33.95
C ARG A 10 7.43 12.52 -33.66
N LEU A 11 8.22 11.56 -34.10
CA LEU A 11 7.97 10.11 -34.06
C LEU A 11 8.62 9.41 -32.84
N ASP A 12 8.93 10.13 -31.76
CA ASP A 12 9.60 9.59 -30.57
C ASP A 12 8.65 9.25 -29.41
N ALA A 13 7.58 8.50 -29.68
CA ALA A 13 6.73 7.95 -28.62
C ALA A 13 6.84 6.41 -28.61
N PRO A 14 7.25 5.78 -27.49
CA PRO A 14 7.38 4.33 -27.42
C PRO A 14 6.04 3.65 -27.70
N LYS A 15 6.01 2.80 -28.73
CA LYS A 15 4.89 1.93 -29.08
C LYS A 15 4.66 0.92 -27.97
N GLY A 16 3.74 1.18 -27.05
CA GLY A 16 3.48 0.22 -25.99
C GLY A 16 2.43 0.60 -24.97
N LEU A 17 1.26 1.10 -25.38
CA LEU A 17 0.06 0.95 -24.53
C LEU A 17 -1.19 1.05 -25.40
N ARG A 18 -1.73 -0.12 -25.79
CA ARG A 18 -3.06 -0.20 -26.39
C ARG A 18 -4.07 0.20 -25.32
N THR A 19 -4.43 1.48 -25.29
CA THR A 19 -5.52 1.99 -24.46
C THR A 19 -6.80 1.29 -24.88
N ARG A 20 -7.28 0.42 -23.99
CA ARG A 20 -8.52 -0.33 -24.13
C ARG A 20 -9.69 0.65 -24.23
N VAL A 21 -10.25 0.77 -25.43
CA VAL A 21 -11.45 1.56 -25.75
C VAL A 21 -12.69 0.82 -25.25
N LEU A 22 -12.83 0.67 -23.93
CA LEU A 22 -14.11 0.32 -23.33
C LEU A 22 -14.71 1.61 -22.75
N PRO A 23 -15.98 1.94 -23.08
CA PRO A 23 -16.65 3.08 -22.46
C PRO A 23 -16.70 2.83 -20.96
N ARG A 24 -16.10 3.75 -20.20
CA ARG A 24 -16.06 3.76 -18.74
C ARG A 24 -17.50 3.95 -18.25
N ARG A 25 -18.22 2.84 -18.08
CA ARG A 25 -19.62 2.83 -17.60
C ARG A 25 -19.68 3.64 -16.31
N ASN A 26 -20.62 4.58 -16.31
CA ASN A 26 -20.76 5.67 -15.37
C ASN A 26 -20.58 5.23 -13.90
N ARG A 27 -19.40 5.48 -13.31
CA ARG A 27 -19.06 5.19 -11.89
C ARG A 27 -19.76 6.11 -10.90
N GLN A 28 -20.58 7.05 -11.37
CA GLN A 28 -21.20 8.08 -10.53
C GLN A 28 -22.45 7.59 -9.79
N SER A 29 -23.16 6.57 -10.31
CA SER A 29 -24.29 5.96 -9.58
C SER A 29 -23.87 4.93 -8.53
N SER A 30 -22.67 4.34 -8.66
CA SER A 30 -22.17 3.36 -7.69
C SER A 30 -21.63 3.99 -6.41
N ASP A 31 -21.40 5.30 -6.40
CA ASP A 31 -20.78 5.98 -5.27
C ASP A 31 -21.76 6.22 -4.10
N ARG A 32 -23.05 6.49 -4.41
CA ARG A 32 -24.11 6.61 -3.38
C ARG A 32 -24.49 5.25 -2.80
N PHE A 33 -24.78 4.28 -3.67
CA PHE A 33 -25.13 2.92 -3.23
C PHE A 33 -23.94 2.25 -2.53
N GLY A 34 -22.72 2.44 -3.05
CA GLY A 34 -21.49 1.92 -2.46
C GLY A 34 -21.22 2.46 -1.06
N ARG A 35 -21.44 3.76 -0.81
CA ARG A 35 -21.32 4.34 0.54
C ARG A 35 -22.38 3.79 1.51
N LEU A 36 -23.62 3.61 1.05
CA LEU A 36 -24.69 3.01 1.87
C LEU A 36 -24.35 1.56 2.23
N THR A 37 -23.91 0.75 1.27
CA THR A 37 -23.48 -0.63 1.49
C THR A 37 -22.26 -0.71 2.42
N GLU A 38 -21.29 0.19 2.29
CA GLU A 38 -20.11 0.22 3.16
C GLU A 38 -20.44 0.63 4.60
N SER A 39 -21.41 1.53 4.79
CA SER A 39 -21.93 1.86 6.12
C SER A 39 -22.71 0.69 6.73
N PHE A 40 -23.55 0.02 5.94
CA PHE A 40 -24.30 -1.16 6.37
C PHE A 40 -23.37 -2.33 6.74
N ALA A 41 -22.32 -2.59 5.94
CA ALA A 41 -21.34 -3.64 6.19
C ALA A 41 -20.55 -3.39 7.49
N ARG A 42 -20.12 -2.14 7.73
CA ARG A 42 -19.49 -1.76 9.02
C ARG A 42 -20.45 -1.88 10.20
N GLY A 43 -21.73 -1.55 9.99
CA GLY A 43 -22.80 -1.71 10.98
C GLY A 43 -23.03 -3.17 11.37
N MET A 44 -23.20 -4.07 10.39
CA MET A 44 -23.42 -5.51 10.65
C MET A 44 -22.24 -6.20 11.31
N GLY A 45 -21.00 -5.75 11.04
CA GLY A 45 -19.79 -6.31 11.66
C GLY A 45 -19.58 -5.93 13.12
N THR A 46 -20.44 -5.06 13.68
CA THR A 46 -20.32 -4.58 15.06
C THR A 46 -21.27 -5.35 15.99
N PRO A 47 -20.84 -5.80 17.18
CA PRO A 47 -21.70 -6.53 18.13
C PRO A 47 -22.94 -5.74 18.59
N TRP A 48 -22.88 -4.40 18.51
CA TRP A 48 -24.01 -3.52 18.78
C TRP A 48 -25.22 -3.74 17.87
N PHE A 49 -25.02 -4.19 16.61
CA PHE A 49 -26.12 -4.49 15.70
C PHE A 49 -26.98 -5.65 16.22
N LEU A 50 -26.32 -6.71 16.72
CA LEU A 50 -27.01 -7.86 17.31
C LEU A 50 -27.82 -7.43 18.54
N VAL A 51 -27.23 -6.61 19.43
CA VAL A 51 -27.92 -6.10 20.61
C VAL A 51 -29.18 -5.30 20.22
N GLY A 52 -29.07 -4.38 19.26
CA GLY A 52 -30.21 -3.60 18.78
C GLY A 52 -31.31 -4.47 18.17
N MET A 53 -30.95 -5.46 17.35
CA MET A 53 -31.90 -6.42 16.77
C MET A 53 -32.57 -7.29 17.84
N THR A 54 -31.83 -7.73 18.86
CA THR A 54 -32.40 -8.49 19.98
C THR A 54 -33.39 -7.64 20.76
N ILE A 55 -33.07 -6.38 21.07
CA ILE A 55 -33.97 -5.46 21.76
C ILE A 55 -35.25 -5.25 20.94
N PHE A 56 -35.13 -5.06 19.62
CA PHE A 56 -36.27 -4.93 18.72
C PHE A 56 -37.17 -6.17 18.77
N CYS A 57 -36.61 -7.37 18.65
CA CYS A 57 -37.37 -8.61 18.74
C CYS A 57 -38.07 -8.74 20.09
N VAL A 58 -37.36 -8.52 21.20
CA VAL A 58 -37.93 -8.58 22.55
C VAL A 58 -39.07 -7.59 22.72
N PHE A 59 -38.89 -6.33 22.28
CA PHE A 59 -39.94 -5.32 22.33
C PHE A 59 -41.16 -5.71 21.50
N TRP A 60 -40.95 -6.24 20.29
CA TRP A 60 -42.03 -6.71 19.42
C TRP A 60 -42.85 -7.84 20.06
N LEU A 61 -42.16 -8.82 20.65
CA LEU A 61 -42.80 -9.92 21.38
C LEU A 61 -43.60 -9.37 22.57
N LEU A 62 -42.99 -8.51 23.40
CA LEU A 62 -43.66 -7.92 24.57
C LEU A 62 -44.90 -7.12 24.17
N PHE A 63 -44.80 -6.27 23.15
CA PHE A 63 -45.92 -5.45 22.68
C PHE A 63 -47.07 -6.31 22.14
N ASN A 64 -46.77 -7.33 21.34
CA ASN A 64 -47.81 -8.21 20.79
C ASN A 64 -48.32 -9.26 21.79
N THR A 65 -47.58 -9.56 22.86
CA THR A 65 -48.03 -10.44 23.95
C THR A 65 -48.93 -9.71 24.95
N TYR A 66 -48.53 -8.51 25.40
CA TYR A 66 -49.23 -7.76 26.45
C TYR A 66 -50.17 -6.67 25.93
N GLY A 67 -50.18 -6.39 24.62
CA GLY A 67 -51.05 -5.40 24.00
C GLY A 67 -52.54 -5.80 23.98
N PRO A 68 -53.47 -4.82 23.96
CA PRO A 68 -54.92 -5.08 23.86
C PRO A 68 -55.27 -5.88 22.60
N GLU A 69 -56.15 -6.88 22.71
CA GLU A 69 -56.49 -7.82 21.60
C GLU A 69 -56.89 -7.14 20.29
N GLU A 70 -57.60 -6.02 20.37
CA GLU A 70 -58.03 -5.16 19.24
C GLU A 70 -56.85 -4.54 18.44
N SER A 71 -55.65 -4.49 19.04
CA SER A 71 -54.45 -3.83 18.49
C SER A 71 -53.26 -4.77 18.27
N ARG A 72 -53.47 -6.09 18.44
CA ARG A 72 -52.44 -7.12 18.22
C ARG A 72 -52.31 -7.41 16.73
N PHE A 73 -51.37 -6.73 16.07
CA PHE A 73 -51.05 -6.95 14.65
C PHE A 73 -50.41 -8.33 14.41
N ASP A 74 -49.67 -8.87 15.38
CA ASP A 74 -48.96 -10.15 15.27
C ASP A 74 -49.29 -11.06 16.47
N SER A 75 -50.45 -11.72 16.40
CA SER A 75 -50.98 -12.48 17.54
C SER A 75 -50.12 -13.71 17.88
N GLN A 76 -49.91 -13.93 19.18
CA GLN A 76 -49.15 -15.07 19.70
C GLN A 76 -49.75 -16.43 19.30
N ALA A 77 -51.06 -16.49 19.05
CA ALA A 77 -51.75 -17.70 18.61
C ALA A 77 -51.28 -18.20 17.22
N LEU A 78 -50.79 -17.28 16.38
CA LEU A 78 -50.23 -17.58 15.06
C LEU A 78 -48.69 -17.65 15.08
N GLY A 79 -48.08 -17.69 16.28
CA GLY A 79 -46.65 -17.85 16.45
C GLY A 79 -45.81 -16.69 15.92
N PHE A 80 -46.32 -15.45 15.96
CA PHE A 80 -45.64 -14.27 15.43
C PHE A 80 -45.29 -14.39 13.93
N THR A 81 -46.30 -14.73 13.11
CA THR A 81 -46.13 -14.95 11.67
C THR A 81 -45.55 -13.72 10.97
N VAL A 82 -45.97 -12.50 11.37
CA VAL A 82 -45.48 -11.27 10.72
C VAL A 82 -44.01 -11.04 11.02
N LEU A 83 -43.59 -11.20 12.28
CA LEU A 83 -42.18 -11.12 12.66
C LEU A 83 -41.33 -12.12 11.86
N THR A 84 -41.82 -13.35 11.73
CA THR A 84 -41.12 -14.42 11.02
C THR A 84 -41.00 -14.10 9.52
N LEU A 85 -42.04 -13.57 8.89
CA LEU A 85 -41.99 -13.12 7.51
C LEU A 85 -40.98 -11.99 7.31
N ILE A 86 -40.94 -11.01 8.23
CA ILE A 86 -39.99 -9.91 8.16
C ILE A 86 -38.55 -10.40 8.31
N LEU A 87 -38.27 -11.29 9.28
CA LEU A 87 -36.94 -11.84 9.50
C LEU A 87 -36.46 -12.69 8.32
N SER A 88 -37.34 -13.50 7.72
CA SER A 88 -36.97 -14.29 6.54
C SER A 88 -36.69 -13.40 5.31
N LEU A 89 -37.49 -12.34 5.11
CA LEU A 89 -37.23 -11.34 4.08
C LEU A 89 -35.91 -10.59 4.31
N GLN A 90 -35.63 -10.20 5.56
CA GLN A 90 -34.40 -9.50 5.94
C GLN A 90 -33.16 -10.33 5.61
N ALA A 91 -33.17 -11.62 5.93
CA ALA A 91 -32.09 -12.54 5.58
C ALA A 91 -31.91 -12.67 4.06
N SER A 92 -33.03 -12.80 3.32
CA SER A 92 -33.00 -12.94 1.86
C SER A 92 -32.41 -11.71 1.15
N TYR A 93 -32.75 -10.50 1.61
CA TYR A 93 -32.24 -9.26 1.03
C TYR A 93 -30.83 -8.90 1.51
N ALA A 94 -30.42 -9.37 2.70
CA ALA A 94 -29.07 -9.17 3.20
C ALA A 94 -28.01 -9.87 2.32
N ALA A 95 -28.29 -11.08 1.82
CA ALA A 95 -27.36 -11.85 0.99
C ALA A 95 -26.87 -11.10 -0.27
N PRO A 96 -27.73 -10.58 -1.17
CA PRO A 96 -27.28 -9.85 -2.36
C PRO A 96 -26.56 -8.54 -2.02
N LEU A 97 -26.98 -7.83 -0.97
CA LEU A 97 -26.27 -6.65 -0.50
C LEU A 97 -24.88 -6.97 0.03
N LEU A 98 -24.75 -8.06 0.79
CA LEU A 98 -23.49 -8.53 1.32
C LEU A 98 -22.54 -8.93 0.19
N LEU A 99 -23.01 -9.62 -0.85
CA LEU A 99 -22.21 -9.94 -2.03
C LEU A 99 -21.66 -8.70 -2.73
N LEU A 100 -22.47 -7.63 -2.84
CA LEU A 100 -22.01 -6.36 -3.40
C LEU A 100 -20.99 -5.65 -2.49
N ALA A 101 -21.13 -5.78 -1.17
CA ALA A 101 -20.13 -5.29 -0.21
C ALA A 101 -18.81 -6.07 -0.35
N GLN A 102 -18.89 -7.40 -0.43
CA GLN A 102 -17.76 -8.31 -0.57
C GLN A 102 -17.00 -8.06 -1.87
N ASN A 103 -17.67 -8.01 -3.03
CA ASN A 103 -17.02 -7.69 -4.30
C ASN A 103 -16.22 -6.39 -4.25
N ARG A 104 -16.71 -5.37 -3.52
CA ARG A 104 -16.00 -4.10 -3.35
C ARG A 104 -14.83 -4.19 -2.38
N GLN A 105 -14.95 -5.02 -1.34
CA GLN A 105 -13.85 -5.30 -0.43
C GLN A 105 -12.73 -6.03 -1.19
N ASP A 106 -13.07 -7.07 -1.94
CA ASP A 106 -12.15 -7.86 -2.76
C ASP A 106 -11.45 -7.00 -3.82
N ASP A 107 -12.18 -6.06 -4.46
CA ASP A 107 -11.60 -5.10 -5.40
C ASP A 107 -10.54 -4.20 -4.72
N ARG A 108 -10.79 -3.74 -3.50
CA ARG A 108 -9.83 -2.93 -2.72
C ARG A 108 -8.62 -3.75 -2.30
N ASP A 109 -8.87 -4.93 -1.77
CA ASP A 109 -7.83 -5.85 -1.28
C ASP A 109 -6.91 -6.26 -2.44
N ARG A 110 -7.48 -6.49 -3.63
CA ARG A 110 -6.70 -6.75 -4.86
C ARG A 110 -5.77 -5.60 -5.23
N VAL A 111 -6.26 -4.35 -5.18
CA VAL A 111 -5.43 -3.17 -5.49
C VAL A 111 -4.32 -3.02 -4.45
N GLN A 112 -4.63 -3.25 -3.17
CA GLN A 112 -3.64 -3.20 -2.10
C GLN A 112 -2.55 -4.26 -2.29
N ILE A 113 -2.92 -5.50 -2.60
CA ILE A 113 -1.96 -6.59 -2.88
C ILE A 113 -1.05 -6.24 -4.07
N GLU A 114 -1.59 -5.68 -5.14
CA GLU A 114 -0.80 -5.28 -6.31
C GLU A 114 0.20 -4.16 -5.96
N GLN A 115 -0.22 -3.18 -5.16
CA GLN A 115 0.66 -2.11 -4.70
C GLN A 115 1.76 -2.65 -3.77
N ASP A 116 1.42 -3.54 -2.86
CA ASP A 116 2.38 -4.16 -1.94
C ASP A 116 3.40 -5.01 -2.71
N ARG A 117 2.97 -5.72 -3.75
CA ARG A 117 3.87 -6.44 -4.67
C ARG A 117 4.83 -5.49 -5.37
N GLN A 118 4.34 -4.39 -5.96
CA GLN A 118 5.20 -3.42 -6.63
C GLN A 118 6.18 -2.74 -5.67
N ARG A 119 5.76 -2.48 -4.43
CA ARG A 119 6.64 -1.96 -3.38
C ARG A 119 7.71 -2.98 -3.01
N ALA A 120 7.36 -4.26 -2.87
CA ALA A 120 8.32 -5.32 -2.59
C ALA A 120 9.37 -5.47 -3.71
N GLU A 121 8.94 -5.43 -4.97
CA GLU A 121 9.84 -5.46 -6.13
C GLU A 121 10.81 -4.27 -6.14
N ARG A 122 10.33 -3.05 -5.83
CA ARG A 122 11.19 -1.86 -5.69
C ARG A 122 12.17 -1.98 -4.54
N ASN A 123 11.70 -2.42 -3.36
CA ASN A 123 12.56 -2.60 -2.19
C ASN A 123 13.67 -3.63 -2.44
N LEU A 124 13.37 -4.70 -3.19
CA LEU A 124 14.37 -5.69 -3.60
C LEU A 124 15.41 -5.04 -4.51
N ALA A 125 14.98 -4.30 -5.53
CA ALA A 125 15.88 -3.58 -6.44
C ALA A 125 16.77 -2.54 -5.71
N ASP A 126 16.19 -1.78 -4.78
CA ASP A 126 16.93 -0.81 -3.97
C ASP A 126 17.95 -1.51 -3.07
N THR A 127 17.60 -2.66 -2.50
CA THR A 127 18.52 -3.46 -1.68
C THR A 127 19.66 -4.04 -2.53
N GLU A 128 19.37 -4.54 -3.74
CA GLU A 128 20.39 -4.99 -4.68
C GLU A 128 21.31 -3.85 -5.12
N TYR A 129 20.76 -2.65 -5.36
CA TYR A 129 21.54 -1.47 -5.69
C TYR A 129 22.48 -1.10 -4.55
N LEU A 130 21.96 -0.97 -3.33
CA LEU A 130 22.76 -0.70 -2.14
C LEU A 130 23.84 -1.76 -1.92
N ALA A 131 23.54 -3.05 -2.12
CA ALA A 131 24.53 -4.11 -2.01
C ALA A 131 25.67 -3.96 -3.01
N ARG A 132 25.37 -3.59 -4.28
CA ARG A 132 26.39 -3.33 -5.31
C ARG A 132 27.24 -2.10 -4.97
N GLU A 133 26.62 -1.01 -4.53
CA GLU A 133 27.33 0.21 -4.10
C GLU A 133 28.24 -0.06 -2.90
N VAL A 134 27.79 -0.83 -1.90
CA VAL A 134 28.62 -1.22 -0.75
C VAL A 134 29.81 -2.06 -1.18
N VAL A 135 29.63 -2.99 -2.13
CA VAL A 135 30.74 -3.78 -2.67
C VAL A 135 31.74 -2.91 -3.43
N ALA A 136 31.27 -1.98 -4.26
CA ALA A 136 32.11 -1.04 -4.99
C ALA A 136 32.91 -0.14 -4.03
N LEU A 137 32.24 0.41 -3.01
CA LEU A 137 32.87 1.22 -1.96
C LEU A 137 33.94 0.41 -1.20
N ARG A 138 33.65 -0.85 -0.85
CA ARG A 138 34.61 -1.73 -0.18
C ARG A 138 35.87 -1.97 -1.02
N LEU A 139 35.71 -2.19 -2.33
CA LEU A 139 36.85 -2.37 -3.24
C LEU A 139 37.69 -1.10 -3.35
N ALA A 140 37.04 0.06 -3.52
CA ALA A 140 37.73 1.35 -3.57
C ALA A 140 38.55 1.64 -2.28
N ILE A 141 37.98 1.34 -1.10
CA ILE A 141 38.69 1.47 0.18
C ILE A 141 39.87 0.51 0.27
N ARG A 142 39.71 -0.73 -0.22
CA ARG A 142 40.79 -1.74 -0.20
C ARG A 142 42.00 -1.29 -1.02
N ASP A 143 41.76 -0.69 -2.19
CA ASP A 143 42.82 -0.30 -3.10
C ASP A 143 43.52 1.01 -2.64
N MET A 144 42.77 1.96 -2.06
CA MET A 144 43.33 3.21 -1.53
C MET A 144 44.15 3.05 -0.24
N ALA A 145 43.91 1.98 0.53
CA ALA A 145 44.61 1.69 1.77
C ALA A 145 45.42 0.39 1.71
N SER A 146 46.08 0.10 0.59
CA SER A 146 47.00 -1.04 0.57
C SER A 146 48.11 -0.78 1.61
N LYS A 147 48.19 -1.68 2.60
CA LYS A 147 49.15 -1.61 3.71
C LYS A 147 50.59 -1.42 3.21
N ASP A 148 50.89 -2.00 2.05
CA ASP A 148 52.20 -1.93 1.42
C ASP A 148 52.50 -0.55 0.82
N PHE A 149 51.52 0.15 0.24
CA PHE A 149 51.67 1.54 -0.20
C PHE A 149 51.89 2.48 0.99
N ILE A 150 51.07 2.34 2.04
CA ILE A 150 51.24 3.14 3.26
C ILE A 150 52.61 2.86 3.88
N ARG A 151 53.06 1.60 3.90
CA ARG A 151 54.36 1.20 4.42
C ARG A 151 55.52 1.70 3.55
N SER A 152 55.39 1.71 2.23
CA SER A 152 56.43 2.22 1.34
C SER A 152 56.56 3.73 1.46
N GLU A 153 55.45 4.47 1.54
CA GLU A 153 55.50 5.93 1.72
C GLU A 153 56.03 6.31 3.10
N LEU A 154 55.62 5.62 4.16
CA LEU A 154 56.21 5.84 5.49
C LEU A 154 57.72 5.58 5.50
N ARG A 155 58.19 4.56 4.77
CA ARG A 155 59.61 4.26 4.69
C ARG A 155 60.37 5.29 3.86
N SER A 156 59.80 5.73 2.73
CA SER A 156 60.34 6.83 1.91
C SER A 156 60.50 8.11 2.72
N LEU A 157 59.45 8.52 3.45
CA LEU A 157 59.48 9.73 4.28
C LEU A 157 60.49 9.63 5.44
N VAL A 158 60.65 8.44 6.04
CA VAL A 158 61.67 8.21 7.08
C VAL A 158 63.08 8.30 6.48
N GLU A 159 63.30 7.69 5.32
CA GLU A 159 64.61 7.70 4.66
C GLU A 159 65.00 9.12 4.20
N GLU A 160 64.04 9.92 3.73
CA GLU A 160 64.22 11.34 3.42
C GLU A 160 64.61 12.14 4.67
N LEU A 161 63.89 11.96 5.79
CA LEU A 161 64.22 12.60 7.07
C LEU A 161 65.60 12.20 7.61
N GLU A 162 65.99 10.93 7.47
CA GLU A 162 67.33 10.47 7.86
C GLU A 162 68.43 11.10 7.01
N LYS A 163 68.17 11.27 5.72
CA LYS A 163 69.11 11.89 4.77
C LYS A 163 69.32 13.36 5.06
N ASP A 164 68.23 14.12 5.27
CA ASP A 164 68.29 15.52 5.69
C ASP A 164 69.05 15.69 7.02
N ARG A 165 68.84 14.76 7.96
CA ARG A 165 69.57 14.74 9.23
C ARG A 165 71.06 14.44 9.04
N ALA A 166 71.43 13.55 8.12
CA ALA A 166 72.83 13.27 7.82
C ALA A 166 73.54 14.44 7.12
N GLU A 167 72.84 15.12 6.20
CA GLU A 167 73.37 16.30 5.50
C GLU A 167 73.59 17.49 6.45
N SER A 168 72.66 17.75 7.36
CA SER A 168 72.81 18.78 8.40
C SER A 168 74.00 18.51 9.34
N ILE A 169 74.22 17.26 9.75
CA ILE A 169 75.40 16.88 10.56
C ILE A 169 76.70 17.03 9.74
N ALA A 170 76.66 16.76 8.43
CA ALA A 170 77.80 16.90 7.56
C ALA A 170 78.16 18.37 7.27
N SER A 171 77.17 19.26 7.18
CA SER A 171 77.42 20.71 7.08
C SER A 171 78.02 21.26 8.38
N GLU A 172 77.48 20.89 9.54
CA GLU A 172 78.04 21.30 10.84
C GLU A 172 79.51 20.87 11.02
N ARG A 173 79.90 19.70 10.48
CA ARG A 173 81.30 19.23 10.50
C ARG A 173 82.23 19.93 9.51
N ARG A 174 81.71 20.57 8.46
CA ARG A 174 82.52 21.35 7.52
C ARG A 174 82.75 22.77 7.99
N ASP A 175 81.85 23.28 8.81
CA ASP A 175 81.88 24.64 9.34
C ASP A 175 82.57 24.76 10.71
N ALA A 176 83.02 23.63 11.29
CA ALA A 176 83.78 23.52 12.54
C ALA A 176 85.26 23.20 12.29
#